data_AF-L7WH67-F1
#
_entry.id   AF-L7WH67-F1
#
_cell.length_a   1.000
_cell.length_b   1.000
_cell.length_c   1.000
_cell.angle_alpha   90.00
_cell.angle_beta   90.00
_cell.angle_gamma   90.00
#
_symmetry.space_group_name_H-M   'P 1'
#
loop_
_entity.id
_entity.type
_entity.pdbx_description
1 polymer ?
#
loop_
_entity_poly.entity_id
_entity_poly.type
_entity_poly.pdbx_seq_one_letter_code
_entity_poly.pdbx_strand_id
1 'polypeptide(L)'
;MILIVNEPKRVFVVIDIGTNKKSEFKCKLKGEITENRAKEIIDSKFDDNAKIKDGKLYFNNKKFKIITNADIDKAVISLIKKEKLGETKTTEVKIPSQNELKRIILSETKEGGKLDYFTEIKGKEYDGIQIKPGVFSTKLGVALYKWGRAAFDIGVNTLEDSYKIFGDFKGRELNQREKEYIKLGFNKELEK
;
A
#
# COMPACT_ATOMS: atom_id res chain seq x y z
N MET A 1 -50.35 -16.78 21.90
CA MET A 1 -50.14 -15.71 20.90
C MET A 1 -48.69 -15.29 20.96
N ILE A 2 -47.90 -15.54 19.90
CA ILE A 2 -46.49 -15.13 19.83
C ILE A 2 -46.43 -13.86 19.00
N LEU A 3 -46.11 -12.74 19.63
CA LEU A 3 -45.88 -11.45 18.97
C LEU A 3 -44.42 -11.38 18.54
N ILE A 4 -44.15 -11.49 17.23
CA ILE A 4 -42.83 -11.20 16.66
C ILE A 4 -42.75 -9.69 16.47
N VAL A 5 -42.04 -9.02 17.37
CA VAL A 5 -41.73 -7.59 17.25
C VAL A 5 -40.44 -7.46 16.46
N ASN A 6 -40.53 -7.05 15.19
CA ASN A 6 -39.36 -6.74 14.38
C ASN A 6 -38.81 -5.37 14.76
N GLU A 7 -37.71 -5.34 15.50
CA GLU A 7 -36.96 -4.11 15.73
C GLU A 7 -36.35 -3.60 14.40
N PRO A 8 -36.32 -2.27 14.17
CA PRO A 8 -35.71 -1.71 12.97
C PRO A 8 -34.20 -2.04 12.93
N LYS A 9 -33.77 -2.69 11.85
CA LYS A 9 -32.35 -2.94 11.59
C LYS A 9 -31.65 -1.61 11.31
N ARG A 10 -30.54 -1.37 12.00
CA ARG A 10 -29.69 -0.19 11.79
C ARG A 10 -28.38 -0.60 11.14
N VAL A 11 -27.99 0.13 10.12
CA VAL A 11 -26.75 -0.05 9.39
C VAL A 11 -26.02 1.28 9.23
N PHE A 12 -24.69 1.23 9.17
CA PHE A 12 -23.90 2.31 8.62
C PHE A 12 -23.85 2.11 7.11
N VAL A 13 -24.28 3.13 6.36
CA VAL A 13 -24.11 3.17 4.91
C VAL A 13 -22.85 3.95 4.61
N VAL A 14 -21.90 3.30 3.97
CA VAL A 14 -20.68 3.91 3.47
C VAL A 14 -20.80 4.03 1.96
N ILE A 15 -20.50 5.23 1.46
CA ILE A 15 -20.51 5.53 0.03
C ILE A 15 -19.08 5.84 -0.38
N ASP A 16 -18.53 5.04 -1.29
CA ASP A 16 -17.30 5.38 -1.97
C ASP A 16 -17.61 6.48 -3.00
N ILE A 17 -17.06 7.68 -2.81
CA ILE A 17 -17.33 8.84 -3.67
C ILE A 17 -16.74 8.63 -5.08
N GLY A 18 -15.61 7.93 -5.21
CA GLY A 18 -14.94 7.72 -6.49
C GLY A 18 -15.65 6.69 -7.37
N THR A 19 -16.24 5.66 -6.76
CA THR A 19 -16.92 4.59 -7.50
C THR A 19 -18.45 4.61 -7.39
N ASN A 20 -18.99 5.48 -6.54
CA ASN A 20 -20.40 5.55 -6.12
C ASN A 20 -20.95 4.22 -5.56
N LYS A 21 -20.07 3.30 -5.16
CA LYS A 21 -20.46 2.02 -4.57
C LYS A 21 -20.92 2.23 -3.14
N LYS A 22 -22.01 1.56 -2.78
CA LYS A 22 -22.58 1.55 -1.43
C LYS A 22 -22.21 0.26 -0.72
N SER A 23 -21.84 0.37 0.55
CA SER A 23 -21.60 -0.75 1.44
C SER A 23 -22.35 -0.55 2.74
N GLU A 24 -22.95 -1.62 3.24
CA GLU A 24 -23.73 -1.60 4.48
C GLU A 24 -23.00 -2.38 5.56
N PHE A 25 -22.80 -1.73 6.71
CA PHE A 25 -22.16 -2.32 7.87
C PHE A 25 -23.13 -2.37 9.04
N LYS A 26 -23.15 -3.49 9.77
CA LYS A 26 -24.04 -3.65 10.92
C LYS A 26 -23.75 -2.62 12.01
N CYS A 27 -24.76 -1.82 12.40
CA CYS A 27 -24.64 -0.89 13.51
C CYS A 27 -24.90 -1.62 14.84
N LYS A 28 -23.99 -1.48 15.81
CA LYS A 28 -24.09 -2.09 17.15
C LYS A 28 -24.54 -1.10 18.23
N LEU A 29 -24.82 0.16 17.86
CA LEU A 29 -25.21 1.20 18.82
C LEU A 29 -26.57 0.90 19.42
N LYS A 30 -26.69 1.08 20.74
CA LYS A 30 -27.91 0.83 21.52
C LYS A 30 -28.60 2.15 21.85
N GLY A 31 -29.74 2.40 21.22
CA GLY A 31 -30.64 3.53 21.46
C GLY A 31 -31.76 3.53 20.43
N GLU A 32 -32.59 4.55 20.37
CA GLU A 32 -33.74 4.60 19.46
C GLU A 32 -33.68 5.84 18.55
N ILE A 33 -33.03 6.89 19.02
CA ILE A 33 -32.93 8.18 18.33
C ILE A 33 -31.54 8.77 18.49
N THR A 34 -31.03 9.48 17.48
CA THR A 34 -29.76 10.21 17.59
C THR A 34 -29.94 11.50 18.37
N GLU A 35 -28.87 11.95 19.02
CA GLU A 35 -28.88 13.20 19.78
C GLU A 35 -29.31 14.41 18.93
N ASN A 36 -28.80 14.52 17.71
CA ASN A 36 -29.18 15.60 16.79
C ASN A 36 -30.67 15.56 16.45
N ARG A 37 -31.23 14.38 16.20
CA ARG A 37 -32.67 14.26 15.91
C ARG A 37 -33.52 14.57 17.14
N ALA A 38 -33.07 14.19 18.34
CA ALA A 38 -33.76 14.55 19.57
C ALA A 38 -33.77 16.05 19.83
N LYS A 39 -32.66 16.75 19.54
CA LYS A 39 -32.57 18.22 19.60
C LYS A 39 -33.49 18.88 18.58
N GLU A 40 -33.46 18.43 17.33
CA GLU A 40 -34.33 18.94 16.26
C GLU A 40 -35.83 18.85 16.62
N ILE A 41 -36.25 17.75 17.26
CA ILE A 41 -37.64 17.58 17.70
C ILE A 41 -38.05 18.63 18.75
N ILE A 42 -37.16 18.95 19.70
CA ILE A 42 -37.41 19.98 20.71
C ILE A 42 -37.43 21.36 20.06
N ASP A 43 -36.44 21.65 19.22
CA ASP A 43 -36.28 22.97 18.58
C ASP A 43 -37.46 23.27 17.64
N SER A 44 -37.98 22.25 16.95
CA SER A 44 -39.13 22.36 16.05
C SER A 44 -40.49 22.44 16.77
N LYS A 45 -40.51 22.26 18.10
CA LYS A 45 -41.73 22.30 18.93
C LYS A 45 -42.88 21.42 18.41
N PHE A 46 -42.56 20.21 17.95
CA PHE A 46 -43.59 19.26 17.51
C PHE A 46 -44.50 18.78 18.66
N ASP A 47 -44.02 18.89 19.90
CA ASP A 47 -44.76 18.62 21.13
C ASP A 47 -44.25 19.61 22.19
N ASP A 48 -45.14 20.43 22.75
CA ASP A 48 -44.80 21.44 23.75
C ASP A 48 -44.23 20.84 25.05
N ASN A 49 -44.49 19.55 25.30
CA ASN A 49 -43.98 18.82 26.45
C ASN A 49 -42.68 18.07 26.16
N ALA A 50 -42.15 18.19 24.94
CA ALA A 50 -40.92 17.50 24.54
C ALA A 50 -39.74 17.98 25.38
N LYS A 51 -38.99 17.03 25.97
CA LYS A 51 -37.80 17.35 26.76
C LYS A 51 -36.76 16.25 26.73
N ILE A 52 -35.50 16.64 26.81
CA ILE A 52 -34.38 15.73 27.03
C ILE A 52 -34.03 15.74 28.51
N LYS A 53 -34.05 14.57 29.15
CA LYS A 53 -33.61 14.40 30.54
C LYS A 53 -32.93 13.05 30.70
N ASP A 54 -31.78 13.03 31.39
CA ASP A 54 -31.00 11.82 31.70
C ASP A 54 -30.69 10.94 30.46
N GLY A 55 -30.35 11.58 29.33
CA GLY A 55 -30.04 10.88 28.07
C GLY A 55 -31.25 10.24 27.38
N LYS A 56 -32.48 10.65 27.73
CA LYS A 56 -33.73 10.19 27.12
C LYS A 56 -34.53 11.36 26.57
N LEU A 57 -35.12 11.18 25.39
CA LEU A 57 -36.11 12.10 24.83
C LEU A 57 -37.49 11.66 25.32
N TYR A 58 -38.23 12.59 25.91
CA TYR A 58 -39.65 12.46 26.20
C TYR A 58 -40.38 13.19 25.10
N PHE A 59 -41.16 12.47 24.30
CA PHE A 59 -41.87 13.01 23.14
C PHE A 59 -43.14 12.20 22.90
N ASN A 60 -44.29 12.88 22.75
CA ASN A 60 -45.60 12.28 22.49
C ASN A 60 -45.93 11.14 23.47
N ASN A 61 -45.78 11.41 24.78
CA ASN A 61 -45.95 10.45 25.88
C ASN A 61 -45.08 9.18 25.81
N LYS A 62 -44.07 9.16 24.93
CA LYS A 62 -43.09 8.06 24.80
C LYS A 62 -41.72 8.50 25.28
N LYS A 63 -40.91 7.52 25.67
CA LYS A 63 -39.53 7.72 26.10
C LYS A 63 -38.62 7.02 25.09
N PHE A 64 -37.69 7.77 24.50
CA PHE A 64 -36.72 7.25 23.55
C PHE A 64 -35.32 7.35 24.12
N LYS A 65 -34.56 6.26 24.06
CA LYS A 65 -33.15 6.28 24.46
C LYS A 65 -32.31 6.99 23.41
N ILE A 66 -31.57 8.02 23.82
CA ILE A 66 -30.71 8.80 22.91
C ILE A 66 -29.39 8.06 22.70
N ILE A 67 -28.95 8.02 21.44
CA ILE A 67 -27.59 7.66 21.04
C ILE A 67 -26.80 8.96 20.99
N THR A 68 -25.79 9.10 21.84
CA THR A 68 -24.98 10.32 21.90
C THR A 68 -24.12 10.47 20.65
N ASN A 69 -23.83 11.71 20.25
CA ASN A 69 -22.94 11.97 19.13
C ASN A 69 -21.54 11.37 19.38
N ALA A 70 -21.05 11.44 20.62
CA ALA A 70 -19.77 10.84 21.00
C ALA A 70 -19.73 9.31 20.79
N ASP A 71 -20.84 8.60 21.05
CA ASP A 71 -20.92 7.16 20.79
C ASP A 71 -20.98 6.86 19.29
N ILE A 72 -21.66 7.70 18.51
CA ILE A 72 -21.70 7.63 17.05
C ILE A 72 -20.28 7.80 16.51
N ASP A 73 -19.57 8.85 16.91
CA ASP A 73 -18.21 9.15 16.45
C ASP A 73 -17.25 8.01 16.76
N LYS A 74 -17.30 7.47 17.99
CA LYS A 74 -16.49 6.29 18.38
C LYS A 74 -16.81 5.07 17.51
N ALA A 75 -18.08 4.82 17.22
CA ALA A 75 -18.48 3.70 16.38
C ALA A 75 -18.06 3.87 14.92
N VAL A 76 -18.14 5.09 14.38
CA VAL A 76 -17.67 5.44 13.03
C VAL A 76 -16.16 5.30 12.93
N ILE A 77 -15.38 5.85 13.87
CA ILE A 77 -13.92 5.69 13.89
C ILE A 77 -13.52 4.21 13.99
N SER A 78 -14.22 3.44 14.82
CA SER A 78 -14.00 1.99 14.94
C SER A 78 -14.31 1.27 13.63
N LEU A 79 -15.39 1.64 12.94
CA LEU A 79 -15.74 1.10 11.63
C LEU A 79 -14.65 1.43 10.59
N ILE A 80 -14.21 2.69 10.51
CA ILE A 80 -13.15 3.14 9.60
C ILE A 80 -11.87 2.32 9.80
N LYS A 81 -11.46 2.10 11.06
CA LYS A 81 -10.26 1.31 11.38
C LYS A 81 -10.44 -0.18 11.05
N LYS A 82 -11.59 -0.75 11.41
CA LYS A 82 -11.87 -2.17 11.22
C LYS A 82 -11.99 -2.56 9.75
N GLU A 83 -12.69 -1.73 8.98
CA GLU A 83 -12.99 -1.95 7.56
C GLU A 83 -11.98 -1.23 6.64
N LYS A 84 -10.96 -0.59 7.22
CA LYS A 84 -9.87 0.12 6.52
C LYS A 84 -10.37 1.17 5.52
N LEU A 85 -11.49 1.81 5.81
CA LEU A 85 -12.18 2.76 4.91
C LEU A 85 -11.41 4.06 4.69
N GLY A 86 -10.45 4.39 5.56
CA GLY A 86 -9.55 5.54 5.45
C GLY A 86 -8.14 5.18 4.98
N GLU A 87 -7.84 3.88 4.84
CA GLU A 87 -6.70 3.46 4.06
C GLU A 87 -7.16 3.61 2.61
N THR A 88 -6.82 4.75 1.98
CA THR A 88 -6.60 4.70 0.52
C THR A 88 -5.83 3.42 0.29
N LYS A 89 -6.33 2.53 -0.58
CA LYS A 89 -5.45 1.54 -1.20
C LYS A 89 -4.30 2.38 -1.75
N THR A 90 -3.22 2.49 -0.97
CA THR A 90 -1.96 2.98 -1.44
C THR A 90 -1.76 2.09 -2.64
N THR A 91 -1.77 2.73 -3.81
CA THR A 91 -1.50 2.10 -5.09
C THR A 91 -0.59 0.90 -4.86
N GLU A 92 -1.00 -0.29 -5.28
CA GLU A 92 -0.32 -1.58 -5.04
C GLU A 92 1.16 -1.61 -5.50
N VAL A 93 1.71 -0.47 -5.91
CA VAL A 93 3.13 -0.12 -5.81
C VAL A 93 3.56 -0.05 -4.33
N LYS A 94 3.75 -1.22 -3.72
CA LYS A 94 4.70 -1.31 -2.60
C LYS A 94 6.05 -0.91 -3.16
N ILE A 95 6.56 0.26 -2.78
CA ILE A 95 7.98 0.58 -2.97
C ILE A 95 8.72 -0.36 -2.01
N PRO A 96 9.42 -1.39 -2.50
CA PRO A 96 10.14 -2.30 -1.62
C PRO A 96 11.16 -1.49 -0.81
N SER A 97 11.29 -1.83 0.47
CA SER A 97 12.38 -1.28 1.28
C SER A 97 13.74 -1.66 0.65
N GLN A 98 14.80 -0.90 0.94
CA GLN A 98 16.15 -1.19 0.42
C GLN A 98 16.60 -2.63 0.70
N ASN A 99 16.21 -3.19 1.85
CA ASN A 99 16.51 -4.59 2.20
C ASN A 99 15.70 -5.61 1.39
N GLU A 100 14.44 -5.31 1.08
CA GLU A 100 13.62 -6.16 0.22
C GLU A 100 14.10 -6.10 -1.23
N LEU A 101 14.43 -4.91 -1.73
CA LEU A 101 15.01 -4.70 -3.05
C LEU A 101 16.31 -5.48 -3.22
N LYS A 102 17.21 -5.40 -2.23
CA LYS A 102 18.44 -6.19 -2.18
C LYS A 102 18.17 -7.69 -2.26
N ARG A 103 17.20 -8.21 -1.50
CA ARG A 103 16.85 -9.65 -1.53
C ARG A 103 16.33 -10.07 -2.90
N ILE A 104 15.47 -9.25 -3.52
CA ILE A 104 14.92 -9.50 -4.86
C ILE A 104 16.04 -9.51 -5.90
N ILE A 105 16.93 -8.52 -5.89
CA ILE A 105 18.06 -8.46 -6.82
C ILE A 105 18.97 -9.68 -6.65
N LEU A 106 19.29 -10.06 -5.40
CA LEU A 106 20.11 -11.24 -5.13
C LEU A 106 19.43 -12.54 -5.60
N SER A 107 18.11 -12.68 -5.49
CA SER A 107 17.40 -13.85 -6.01
C SER A 107 17.35 -13.87 -7.53
N GLU A 108 17.08 -12.73 -8.15
CA GLU A 108 16.95 -12.61 -9.62
C GLU A 108 18.29 -12.68 -10.34
N THR A 109 19.42 -12.43 -9.65
CA THR A 109 20.78 -12.54 -10.22
C THR A 109 21.29 -13.99 -10.25
N LYS A 110 20.64 -14.92 -9.53
CA LYS A 110 20.99 -16.35 -9.55
C LYS A 110 20.56 -17.02 -10.86
N GLU A 111 21.13 -18.20 -11.11
CA GLU A 111 20.86 -18.98 -12.33
C GLU A 111 19.35 -19.11 -12.61
N GLY A 112 18.92 -18.65 -13.80
CA GLY A 112 17.53 -18.67 -14.24
C GLY A 112 16.64 -17.50 -13.80
N GLY A 113 17.18 -16.52 -13.07
CA GLY A 113 16.48 -15.29 -12.72
C GLY A 113 16.53 -14.21 -13.82
N LYS A 114 15.72 -13.15 -13.70
CA LYS A 114 15.64 -12.08 -14.72
C LYS A 114 16.91 -11.23 -14.83
N LEU A 115 17.75 -11.24 -13.80
CA LEU A 115 19.04 -10.53 -13.76
C LEU A 115 20.21 -11.48 -13.97
N ASP A 116 19.95 -12.71 -14.39
CA ASP A 116 20.97 -13.68 -14.74
C ASP A 116 21.57 -13.37 -16.12
N TYR A 117 22.58 -12.51 -16.12
CA TYR A 117 23.38 -12.22 -17.32
C TYR A 117 24.66 -13.07 -17.39
N PHE A 118 24.87 -13.98 -16.43
CA PHE A 118 26.17 -14.62 -16.19
C PHE A 118 26.18 -16.11 -16.59
N THR A 119 25.04 -16.80 -16.49
CA THR A 119 24.96 -18.24 -16.82
C THR A 119 25.32 -18.52 -18.28
N GLU A 120 24.78 -17.74 -19.22
CA GLU A 120 25.01 -17.94 -20.66
C GLU A 120 26.47 -17.70 -21.10
N ILE A 121 27.22 -16.92 -20.33
CA ILE A 121 28.59 -16.53 -20.67
C ILE A 121 29.65 -17.37 -19.95
N LYS A 122 29.23 -18.30 -19.08
CA LYS A 122 30.13 -19.17 -18.31
C LYS A 122 31.03 -19.98 -19.26
N GLY A 123 32.35 -19.86 -19.06
CA GLY A 123 33.36 -20.48 -19.93
C GLY A 123 33.69 -19.71 -21.23
N LYS A 124 33.02 -18.57 -21.47
CA LYS A 124 33.20 -17.67 -22.63
C LYS A 124 33.33 -16.20 -22.21
N GLU A 125 33.65 -15.96 -20.94
CA GLU A 125 33.58 -14.66 -20.28
C GLU A 125 34.48 -13.60 -20.94
N TYR A 126 35.62 -14.05 -21.47
CA TYR A 126 36.65 -13.21 -22.09
C TYR A 126 36.50 -13.07 -23.60
N ASP A 127 35.49 -13.71 -24.20
CA ASP A 127 35.21 -13.56 -25.63
C ASP A 127 34.87 -12.10 -25.92
N GLY A 128 35.56 -11.52 -26.90
CA GLY A 128 35.27 -10.19 -27.41
C GLY A 128 33.99 -10.20 -28.25
N ILE A 129 33.09 -9.25 -27.98
CA ILE A 129 31.89 -9.01 -28.77
C ILE A 129 31.82 -7.54 -29.16
N GLN A 130 31.31 -7.28 -30.36
CA GLN A 130 31.07 -5.93 -30.83
C GLN A 130 29.75 -5.43 -30.25
N ILE A 131 29.80 -4.37 -29.44
CA ILE A 131 28.61 -3.76 -28.83
C ILE A 131 28.06 -2.58 -29.63
N LYS A 132 28.95 -1.88 -30.34
CA LYS A 132 28.62 -0.83 -31.31
C LYS A 132 29.63 -0.92 -32.47
N PRO A 133 29.32 -0.38 -33.66
CA PRO A 133 30.32 -0.26 -34.72
C PRO A 133 31.61 0.38 -34.19
N GLY A 134 32.73 -0.36 -34.29
CA GLY A 134 34.04 0.06 -33.77
C GLY A 134 34.28 -0.08 -32.25
N VAL A 135 33.29 -0.48 -31.43
CA VAL A 135 33.44 -0.65 -29.97
C VAL A 135 33.28 -2.13 -29.60
N PHE A 136 34.34 -2.68 -29.01
CA PHE A 136 34.39 -4.07 -28.55
C PHE A 136 34.48 -4.12 -27.03
N SER A 137 33.81 -5.11 -26.44
CA SER A 137 33.91 -5.42 -25.01
C SER A 137 33.86 -6.93 -24.81
N THR A 138 34.27 -7.41 -23.64
CA THR A 138 34.14 -8.84 -23.32
C THR A 138 32.70 -9.17 -22.95
N LYS A 139 32.27 -10.42 -23.16
CA LYS A 139 30.95 -10.89 -22.72
C LYS A 139 30.71 -10.62 -21.22
N LEU A 140 31.74 -10.79 -20.40
CA LEU A 140 31.69 -10.44 -18.98
C LEU A 140 31.45 -8.94 -18.74
N GLY A 141 32.16 -8.07 -19.45
CA GLY A 141 31.97 -6.62 -19.34
C GLY A 141 30.56 -6.19 -19.73
N VAL A 142 29.99 -6.83 -20.76
CA VAL A 142 28.61 -6.58 -21.20
C VAL A 142 27.58 -7.10 -20.19
N ALA A 143 27.80 -8.27 -19.59
CA ALA A 143 26.94 -8.79 -18.53
C ALA A 143 26.92 -7.87 -17.30
N LEU A 144 28.09 -7.39 -16.88
CA LEU A 144 28.21 -6.43 -15.76
C LEU A 144 27.55 -5.09 -16.07
N TYR A 145 27.68 -4.60 -17.30
CA TYR A 145 26.97 -3.41 -17.76
C TYR A 145 25.45 -3.59 -17.69
N LYS A 146 24.93 -4.69 -18.26
CA LYS A 146 23.49 -5.00 -18.24
C LYS A 146 22.96 -5.12 -16.81
N TRP A 147 23.72 -5.78 -15.94
CA TRP A 147 23.37 -5.91 -14.53
C TRP A 147 23.31 -4.55 -13.83
N GLY A 148 24.32 -3.70 -14.01
CA GLY A 148 24.34 -2.35 -13.42
C GLY A 148 23.17 -1.48 -13.90
N ARG A 149 22.82 -1.59 -15.19
CA ARG A 149 21.65 -0.91 -15.75
C ARG A 149 20.34 -1.40 -15.13
N ALA A 150 20.18 -2.72 -15.03
CA ALA A 150 18.99 -3.31 -14.44
C ALA A 150 18.85 -3.00 -12.94
N ALA A 151 19.95 -2.91 -12.20
CA ALA A 151 19.94 -2.47 -10.81
C ALA A 151 19.41 -1.03 -10.66
N PHE A 152 19.81 -0.11 -11.55
CA PHE A 152 19.24 1.24 -11.61
C PHE A 152 17.74 1.20 -11.95
N ASP A 153 17.35 0.46 -13.00
CA ASP A 153 15.96 0.38 -13.46
C ASP A 153 15.01 -0.24 -12.41
N ILE A 154 15.53 -1.12 -11.54
CA ILE A 154 14.79 -1.70 -10.42
C ILE A 154 14.64 -0.71 -9.25
N GLY A 155 15.45 0.35 -9.20
CA GLY A 155 15.36 1.41 -8.19
C GLY A 155 16.44 1.36 -7.10
N VAL A 156 17.64 0.82 -7.41
CA VAL A 156 18.80 1.01 -6.52
C VAL A 156 19.20 2.49 -6.53
N ASN A 157 19.29 3.09 -5.35
CA ASN A 157 19.43 4.55 -5.21
C ASN A 157 20.86 5.06 -5.44
N THR A 158 21.88 4.26 -5.14
CA THR A 158 23.28 4.68 -5.23
C THR A 158 24.15 3.62 -5.89
N LEU A 159 25.22 4.07 -6.54
CA LEU A 159 26.20 3.21 -7.17
C LEU A 159 26.94 2.34 -6.14
N GLU A 160 27.20 2.89 -4.95
CA GLU A 160 27.79 2.18 -3.83
C GLU A 160 26.92 1.02 -3.36
N ASP A 161 25.60 1.19 -3.34
CA ASP A 161 24.67 0.11 -3.00
C ASP A 161 24.66 -0.97 -4.08
N SER A 162 24.73 -0.60 -5.36
CA SER A 162 24.90 -1.58 -6.45
C SER A 162 26.18 -2.41 -6.28
N TYR A 163 27.30 -1.79 -5.90
CA TYR A 163 28.55 -2.53 -5.65
C TYR A 163 28.44 -3.49 -4.47
N LYS A 164 27.80 -3.06 -3.37
CA LYS A 164 27.59 -3.93 -2.20
C LYS A 164 26.71 -5.12 -2.55
N ILE A 165 25.58 -4.88 -3.22
CA ILE A 165 24.64 -5.95 -3.61
C ILE A 165 25.34 -6.97 -4.52
N PHE A 166 26.10 -6.51 -5.50
CA PHE A 166 26.81 -7.41 -6.39
C PHE A 166 28.01 -8.11 -5.72
N GLY A 167 28.70 -7.42 -4.81
CA GLY A 167 29.74 -8.03 -3.96
C GLY A 167 29.20 -9.16 -3.09
N ASP A 168 28.02 -8.96 -2.50
CA ASP A 168 27.31 -9.99 -1.72
C ASP A 168 26.92 -11.19 -2.59
N PHE A 169 26.51 -10.95 -3.84
CA PHE A 169 26.24 -12.03 -4.79
C PHE A 169 27.50 -12.84 -5.11
N LYS A 170 28.65 -12.18 -5.32
CA LYS A 170 29.92 -12.87 -5.58
C LYS A 170 30.56 -13.49 -4.32
N GLY A 171 30.10 -13.12 -3.13
CA GLY A 171 30.74 -13.49 -1.87
C GLY A 171 32.13 -12.87 -1.67
N ARG A 172 32.46 -11.81 -2.42
CA ARG A 172 33.73 -11.07 -2.31
C ARG A 172 33.59 -9.62 -2.76
N GLU A 173 34.51 -8.77 -2.34
CA GLU A 173 34.60 -7.42 -2.88
C GLU A 173 34.89 -7.41 -4.39
N LEU A 174 34.34 -6.40 -5.07
CA LEU A 174 34.53 -6.20 -6.50
C LEU A 174 35.89 -5.58 -6.80
N ASN A 175 36.53 -6.07 -7.85
CA ASN A 175 37.74 -5.45 -8.37
C ASN A 175 37.41 -4.16 -9.14
N GLN A 176 38.44 -3.37 -9.45
CA GLN A 176 38.27 -2.07 -10.11
C GLN A 176 37.54 -2.20 -11.47
N ARG A 177 37.91 -3.19 -12.28
CA ARG A 177 37.31 -3.42 -13.59
C ARG A 177 35.82 -3.78 -13.49
N GLU A 178 35.43 -4.58 -12.50
CA GLU A 178 34.02 -4.91 -12.23
C GLU A 178 33.22 -3.67 -11.83
N LYS A 179 33.79 -2.82 -10.97
CA LYS A 179 33.18 -1.55 -10.57
C LYS A 179 32.98 -0.63 -11.77
N GLU A 180 33.97 -0.51 -12.65
CA GLU A 180 33.89 0.31 -13.86
C GLU A 180 32.74 -0.12 -14.78
N TYR A 181 32.58 -1.41 -15.07
CA TYR A 181 31.47 -1.87 -15.94
C TYR A 181 30.09 -1.69 -15.31
N ILE A 182 29.95 -1.95 -14.01
CA ILE A 182 28.69 -1.71 -13.30
C ILE A 182 28.35 -0.22 -13.30
N LYS A 183 29.34 0.65 -13.06
CA LYS A 183 29.18 2.11 -13.13
C LYS A 183 28.69 2.57 -14.50
N LEU A 184 29.33 2.08 -15.58
CA LEU A 184 28.94 2.41 -16.95
C LEU A 184 27.45 2.08 -17.20
N GLY A 185 27.01 0.90 -16.72
CA GLY A 185 25.61 0.47 -16.81
C GLY A 185 24.65 1.31 -15.99
N PHE A 186 24.99 1.53 -14.72
CA PHE A 186 24.18 2.29 -13.77
C PHE A 186 23.95 3.74 -14.25
N ASN A 187 25.00 4.40 -14.73
CA ASN A 187 24.95 5.79 -15.22
C ASN A 187 24.48 5.93 -16.67
N LYS A 188 24.21 4.83 -17.39
CA LYS A 188 23.81 4.85 -18.80
C LYS A 188 24.86 5.47 -19.75
N GLU A 189 26.13 5.29 -19.46
CA GLU A 189 27.23 5.99 -20.15
C GLU A 189 27.47 5.50 -21.59
N LEU A 190 26.98 4.29 -21.94
CA LEU A 190 27.16 3.72 -23.28
C LEU A 190 25.96 3.94 -24.23
N GLU A 191 24.89 4.64 -23.84
CA GLU A 191 23.72 4.91 -24.71
C GLU A 191 23.66 6.35 -25.26
N LYS A 192 24.75 7.12 -25.13
CA LYS A 192 24.94 8.33 -25.94
C LYS A 192 25.46 8.00 -27.33
#